data_AF-A0A960Y6W1-F1
#
_entry.id   AF-A0A960Y6W1-F1
#
_cell.length_a   1.000
_cell.length_b   1.000
_cell.length_c   1.000
_cell.angle_alpha   90.00
_cell.angle_beta   90.00
_cell.angle_gamma   90.00
#
_symmetry.space_group_name_H-M   'P 1'
#
loop_
_entity.id
_entity.type
_entity.pdbx_description
1 polymer ?
#
loop_
_entity_poly.entity_id
_entity_poly.type
_entity_poly.pdbx_seq_one_letter_code
_entity_poly.pdbx_strand_id
1 'polypeptide(L)'
;FSMVNTIDPQGGAQVTVLAQLYYLLAVLLFFAFDLHHVLVGVLVQSARVAPLFGSVDGRAASWLLVEEFGEFFRLGLILATPTVLVLLLVSASMGFVVKTVPQINILVVGFPIQIAVGLAVIGLSLVFFGRVLSGLFLGMEEQLGRVLAALSV
;
A
#
# COMPACT_ATOMS: atom_id res chain seq x y z
N PHE A 1 -3.45 -15.20 8.39
CA PHE A 1 -2.06 -14.89 7.99
C PHE A 1 -1.19 -14.36 9.14
N SER A 2 -1.70 -13.53 10.08
CA SER A 2 -0.90 -12.98 11.20
C SER A 2 -0.51 -13.97 12.31
N MET A 3 -1.22 -15.10 12.48
CA MET A 3 -0.92 -16.06 13.56
C MET A 3 0.47 -16.72 13.43
N VAL A 4 1.01 -16.88 12.22
CA VAL A 4 2.36 -17.44 12.02
C VAL A 4 3.43 -16.50 12.61
N ASN A 5 3.25 -15.19 12.44
CA ASN A 5 4.20 -14.18 12.94
C ASN A 5 4.14 -13.99 14.46
N THR A 6 3.05 -14.44 15.11
CA THR A 6 2.92 -14.42 16.58
C THR A 6 3.43 -15.70 17.24
N ILE A 7 3.50 -16.81 16.49
CA ILE A 7 3.96 -18.12 16.97
C ILE A 7 5.48 -18.29 16.76
N ASP A 8 6.03 -17.73 15.67
CA ASP A 8 7.48 -17.68 15.44
C ASP A 8 7.90 -16.36 14.76
N PRO A 9 8.31 -15.33 15.53
CA PRO A 9 8.80 -14.07 14.99
C PRO A 9 10.22 -14.16 14.38
N GLN A 10 10.95 -15.26 14.59
CA GLN A 10 12.30 -15.49 14.03
C GLN A 10 12.25 -16.11 12.63
N GLY A 11 11.14 -16.79 12.30
CA GLY A 11 10.93 -17.49 11.04
C GLY A 11 10.54 -16.59 9.87
N GLY A 12 11.33 -15.57 9.53
CA GLY A 12 11.51 -14.93 8.19
C GLY A 12 10.30 -14.49 7.33
N ALA A 13 9.06 -14.84 7.64
CA ALA A 13 7.86 -14.57 6.87
C ALA A 13 7.28 -13.20 7.22
N GLN A 14 8.13 -12.18 7.18
CA GLN A 14 7.76 -10.81 7.53
C GLN A 14 6.83 -10.18 6.49
N VAL A 15 6.84 -10.71 5.25
CA VAL A 15 5.99 -10.25 4.14
C VAL A 15 4.88 -11.27 3.88
N THR A 16 3.63 -10.82 3.95
CA THR A 16 2.47 -11.67 3.64
C THR A 16 2.38 -11.93 2.12
N VAL A 17 1.83 -13.09 1.73
CA VAL A 17 1.60 -13.44 0.31
C VAL A 17 0.80 -12.35 -0.42
N LEU A 18 -0.16 -11.73 0.26
CA LEU A 18 -0.97 -10.64 -0.29
C LEU A 18 -0.15 -9.36 -0.50
N ALA A 19 0.71 -8.99 0.45
CA ALA A 19 1.61 -7.85 0.28
C ALA A 19 2.55 -8.08 -0.91
N GLN A 20 3.07 -9.30 -1.07
CA GLN A 20 3.88 -9.67 -2.22
C GLN A 20 3.11 -9.56 -3.54
N LEU A 21 1.84 -9.98 -3.57
CA LEU A 21 0.97 -9.85 -4.75
C LEU A 21 0.79 -8.38 -5.15
N TYR A 22 0.42 -7.52 -4.19
CA TYR A 22 0.26 -6.08 -4.45
C TYR A 22 1.57 -5.43 -4.93
N TYR A 23 2.71 -5.81 -4.34
CA TYR A 23 4.03 -5.34 -4.77
C TYR A 23 4.34 -5.73 -6.22
N LEU A 24 4.15 -7.01 -6.58
CA LEU A 24 4.39 -7.47 -7.94
C LEU A 24 3.47 -6.80 -8.95
N LEU A 25 2.19 -6.59 -8.61
CA LEU A 25 1.26 -5.83 -9.46
C LEU A 25 1.72 -4.38 -9.63
N ALA A 26 2.19 -3.74 -8.55
CA ALA A 26 2.68 -2.37 -8.63
C ALA A 26 3.92 -2.26 -9.53
N VAL A 27 4.86 -3.19 -9.41
CA VAL A 27 6.06 -3.27 -10.27
C VAL A 27 5.66 -3.51 -11.73
N LEU A 28 4.75 -4.43 -12.00
CA LEU A 28 4.27 -4.70 -13.37
C LEU A 28 3.63 -3.45 -13.98
N LEU A 29 2.76 -2.77 -13.25
CA LEU A 29 2.15 -1.52 -13.72
C LEU A 29 3.18 -0.42 -13.90
N PHE A 30 4.17 -0.31 -13.00
CA PHE A 30 5.24 0.68 -13.11
C PHE A 30 6.02 0.54 -14.43
N PHE A 31 6.34 -0.69 -14.83
CA PHE A 31 6.97 -0.94 -16.14
C PHE A 31 5.99 -0.78 -17.30
N ALA A 32 4.73 -1.19 -17.15
CA ALA A 32 3.71 -1.05 -18.20
C ALA A 32 3.40 0.41 -18.58
N PHE A 33 3.59 1.35 -17.64
CA PHE A 33 3.44 2.79 -17.87
C PHE A 33 4.77 3.51 -18.17
N ASP A 34 5.86 2.77 -18.43
CA ASP A 34 7.18 3.33 -18.74
C ASP A 34 7.74 4.31 -17.70
N LEU A 35 7.29 4.25 -16.45
CA LEU A 35 7.63 5.22 -15.39
C LEU A 35 9.11 5.24 -15.02
N HIS A 36 9.85 4.17 -15.36
CA HIS A 36 11.29 4.14 -15.26
C HIS A 36 11.97 5.22 -16.12
N HIS A 37 11.41 5.58 -17.27
CA HIS A 37 11.91 6.69 -18.09
C HIS A 37 11.71 8.03 -17.37
N VAL A 38 10.56 8.23 -16.72
CA VAL A 38 10.26 9.42 -15.91
C VAL A 38 11.28 9.56 -14.78
N LEU A 39 11.58 8.47 -14.06
CA LEU A 39 12.58 8.49 -12.99
C LEU A 39 13.97 8.90 -13.51
N VAL A 40 14.41 8.33 -14.63
CA VAL A 40 15.71 8.69 -15.22
C VAL A 40 15.73 10.16 -15.64
N GLY A 41 14.65 10.66 -16.24
CA GLY A 41 14.51 12.07 -16.63
C GLY A 41 14.62 13.02 -15.42
N VAL A 42 13.89 12.72 -14.34
CA VAL A 42 13.91 13.48 -13.10
C VAL A 42 15.30 13.45 -12.44
N LEU A 43 16.01 12.32 -12.45
CA LEU A 43 17.38 12.22 -11.94
C LEU A 43 18.36 13.09 -12.72
N VAL A 44 18.23 13.15 -14.05
CA VAL A 44 19.07 14.03 -14.87
C VAL A 44 18.76 15.51 -14.60
N GLN A 45 17.48 15.84 -14.40
CA GLN A 45 17.05 17.21 -14.09
C GLN A 45 17.50 17.64 -12.68
N SER A 46 17.44 16.75 -11.69
CA SER A 46 17.87 17.04 -10.31
C SER A 46 19.34 17.44 -10.23
N ALA A 47 20.21 16.80 -11.02
CA ALA A 47 21.64 17.14 -11.11
C ALA A 47 21.91 18.55 -11.65
N ARG A 48 20.96 19.14 -12.40
CA ARG A 48 21.04 20.53 -12.88
C ARG A 48 20.55 21.53 -11.85
N VAL A 49 19.53 21.16 -11.07
CA VAL A 49 18.90 22.01 -10.06
C VAL A 49 19.73 22.09 -8.79
N ALA A 50 20.29 20.96 -8.35
CA ALA A 50 21.14 20.85 -7.18
C ALA A 50 22.57 20.47 -7.62
N PRO A 51 23.39 21.43 -8.08
CA PRO A 51 24.77 21.13 -8.46
C PRO A 51 25.54 20.59 -7.24
N LEU A 52 26.39 19.59 -7.46
CA LEU A 52 27.17 18.86 -6.44
C LEU A 52 27.96 19.74 -5.44
N PHE A 53 28.16 21.02 -5.77
CA PHE A 53 28.93 22.00 -5.01
C PHE A 53 28.14 23.26 -4.61
N GLY A 54 26.81 23.28 -4.82
CA GLY A 54 25.93 24.40 -4.44
C GLY A 54 25.15 24.14 -3.15
N SER A 55 24.76 25.20 -2.44
CA SER A 55 23.84 25.11 -1.30
C SER A 55 22.40 25.04 -1.82
N VAL A 56 21.65 24.04 -1.37
CA VAL A 56 20.22 23.85 -1.70
C VAL A 56 19.39 24.12 -0.44
N ASP A 57 18.39 25.01 -0.51
CA ASP A 57 17.40 25.15 0.57
C ASP A 57 16.33 24.06 0.43
N GLY A 58 16.59 22.92 1.10
CA GLY A 58 15.69 21.77 1.07
C GLY A 58 14.43 21.91 1.93
N ARG A 59 14.19 23.06 2.57
CA ARG A 59 13.09 23.17 3.55
C ARG A 59 11.71 23.03 2.91
N ALA A 60 11.50 23.66 1.76
CA ALA A 60 10.24 23.53 1.01
C ALA A 60 10.05 22.10 0.48
N ALA A 61 11.10 21.50 -0.09
CA ALA A 61 11.07 20.14 -0.61
C ALA A 61 10.82 19.09 0.50
N SER A 62 11.45 19.24 1.66
CA SER A 62 11.24 18.34 2.81
C SER A 62 9.82 18.40 3.35
N TRP A 63 9.22 19.59 3.44
CA TRP A 63 7.81 19.72 3.83
C TRP A 63 6.88 19.05 2.82
N LEU A 64 7.14 19.25 1.52
CA LEU A 64 6.39 18.61 0.44
C LEU A 64 6.47 17.08 0.52
N LEU A 65 7.65 16.52 0.79
CA LEU A 65 7.82 15.07 0.95
C LEU A 65 7.01 14.50 2.14
N VAL A 66 6.91 15.25 3.24
CA VAL A 66 6.10 14.84 4.40
C VAL A 66 4.61 14.86 4.04
N GLU A 67 4.15 15.85 3.29
CA GLU A 67 2.77 15.94 2.81
C GLU A 67 2.42 14.77 1.87
N GLU A 68 3.28 14.49 0.89
CA GLU A 68 3.10 13.36 -0.04
C GLU A 68 3.15 12.00 0.70
N PHE A 69 4.00 11.86 1.71
CA PHE A 69 3.99 10.66 2.56
C PHE A 69 2.66 10.48 3.30
N GLY A 70 2.09 11.58 3.81
CA GLY A 70 0.76 11.58 4.43
C GLY A 70 -0.34 11.13 3.46
N GLU A 71 -0.28 11.60 2.21
CA GLU A 71 -1.21 11.20 1.16
C GLU A 71 -1.08 9.71 0.81
N PHE A 72 0.14 9.17 0.67
CA PHE A 72 0.35 7.73 0.46
C PHE A 72 -0.22 6.89 1.62
N PHE A 73 0.00 7.32 2.86
CA PHE A 73 -0.57 6.65 4.03
C PHE A 73 -2.10 6.69 4.03
N ARG A 74 -2.69 7.84 3.71
CA ARG A 74 -4.15 8.02 3.59
C ARG A 74 -4.74 7.09 2.54
N LEU A 75 -4.14 7.04 1.35
CA LEU A 75 -4.58 6.17 0.26
C LEU A 75 -4.47 4.69 0.62
N GLY A 76 -3.36 4.29 1.25
CA GLY A 76 -3.17 2.93 1.75
C GLY A 76 -4.26 2.53 2.76
N LEU A 77 -4.62 3.44 3.67
CA LEU A 77 -5.68 3.20 4.65
C LEU A 77 -7.06 3.07 3.98
N ILE A 78 -7.39 3.96 3.04
CA ILE A 78 -8.64 3.91 2.26
C ILE A 78 -8.73 2.60 1.47
N LEU A 79 -7.65 2.16 0.85
CA LEU A 79 -7.56 0.89 0.12
C LEU A 79 -7.77 -0.32 1.04
N ALA A 80 -7.23 -0.29 2.27
CA ALA A 80 -7.38 -1.37 3.23
C ALA A 80 -8.77 -1.41 3.91
N THR A 81 -9.42 -0.24 4.04
CA THR A 81 -10.68 -0.04 4.74
C THR A 81 -11.77 -1.08 4.43
N PRO A 82 -12.15 -1.33 3.16
CA PRO A 82 -13.23 -2.28 2.86
C PRO A 82 -12.93 -3.70 3.35
N THR A 83 -11.69 -4.16 3.16
CA THR A 83 -11.26 -5.48 3.62
C THR A 83 -11.25 -5.58 5.14
N VAL A 84 -10.70 -4.58 5.82
CA VAL A 84 -10.64 -4.53 7.29
C VAL A 84 -12.04 -4.51 7.90
N LEU A 85 -12.94 -3.68 7.37
CA LEU A 85 -14.30 -3.54 7.87
C LEU A 85 -15.09 -4.85 7.73
N VAL A 86 -15.03 -5.48 6.55
CA VAL A 86 -15.74 -6.75 6.34
C VAL A 86 -15.18 -7.85 7.24
N LEU A 87 -13.85 -7.97 7.38
CA LEU A 87 -13.26 -8.98 8.26
C LEU A 87 -13.58 -8.72 9.74
N LEU A 88 -13.67 -7.46 10.16
CA LEU A 88 -14.08 -7.09 11.50
C LEU A 88 -15.54 -7.49 11.76
N LEU A 89 -16.44 -7.24 10.81
CA LEU A 89 -17.84 -7.67 10.89
C LEU A 89 -17.97 -9.20 10.95
N VAL A 90 -17.27 -9.93 10.08
CA VAL A 90 -17.25 -11.40 10.10
C VAL A 90 -16.76 -11.91 11.46
N SER A 91 -15.70 -11.32 12.00
CA SER A 91 -15.14 -11.70 13.30
C SER A 91 -16.13 -11.44 14.45
N ALA A 92 -16.83 -10.31 14.43
CA ALA A 92 -17.88 -9.99 15.39
C ALA A 92 -19.08 -10.95 15.27
N SER A 93 -19.51 -11.27 14.05
CA SER A 93 -20.59 -12.23 13.79
C SER A 93 -20.24 -13.63 14.29
N MET A 94 -19.00 -14.08 14.07
CA MET A 94 -18.54 -15.37 14.58
C MET A 94 -18.52 -15.40 16.11
N GLY A 95 -18.16 -14.30 16.77
CA GLY A 95 -18.26 -14.16 18.23
C GLY A 95 -19.69 -14.33 18.74
N PHE A 96 -20.69 -13.83 18.01
CA PHE A 96 -22.10 -14.05 18.33
C PHE A 96 -22.49 -15.52 18.18
N VAL A 97 -22.05 -16.20 17.11
CA VAL A 97 -22.32 -17.62 16.86
C VAL A 97 -21.82 -18.52 18.00
N VAL A 98 -20.64 -18.23 18.58
CA VAL A 98 -20.12 -18.99 19.74
C VAL A 98 -21.07 -18.94 20.92
N LYS A 99 -21.69 -17.77 21.17
CA LYS A 99 -22.63 -17.61 22.27
C LYS A 99 -23.94 -18.38 22.03
N THR A 100 -24.41 -18.40 20.78
CA THR A 100 -25.66 -19.07 20.42
C THR A 100 -25.51 -20.58 20.26
N VAL A 101 -24.39 -21.06 19.74
CA VAL A 101 -24.12 -22.48 19.49
C VAL A 101 -22.75 -22.87 20.07
N PRO A 102 -22.65 -23.07 21.40
CA PRO A 102 -21.37 -23.27 22.09
C PRO A 102 -20.68 -24.60 21.76
N GLN A 103 -21.42 -25.55 21.18
CA GLN A 103 -20.91 -26.86 20.75
C GLN A 103 -20.12 -26.82 19.44
N ILE A 104 -20.18 -25.71 18.67
CA ILE A 104 -19.40 -25.57 17.43
C ILE A 104 -17.97 -25.15 17.78
N ASN A 105 -16.99 -25.90 17.27
CA ASN A 105 -15.60 -25.47 17.28
C ASN A 105 -15.41 -24.30 16.28
N ILE A 106 -15.37 -23.08 16.80
CA ILE A 106 -15.21 -21.88 15.99
C ILE A 106 -13.90 -21.84 15.20
N LEU A 107 -12.84 -22.50 15.65
CA LEU A 107 -11.59 -22.54 14.90
C LEU A 107 -11.75 -23.35 13.61
N VAL A 108 -12.59 -24.38 13.63
CA VAL A 108 -12.87 -25.23 12.45
C VAL A 108 -13.73 -24.51 11.43
N VAL A 109 -14.71 -23.70 11.86
CA VAL A 109 -15.68 -23.06 10.96
C VAL A 109 -15.31 -21.61 10.63
N GLY A 110 -14.79 -20.87 11.61
CA GLY A 110 -14.48 -19.45 11.50
C GLY A 110 -13.31 -19.14 10.59
N PHE A 111 -12.22 -19.91 10.65
CA PHE A 111 -11.07 -19.68 9.77
C PHE A 111 -11.42 -19.88 8.29
N PRO A 112 -12.09 -20.97 7.86
CA PRO A 112 -12.52 -21.11 6.47
C PRO A 112 -13.41 -19.94 6.00
N ILE A 113 -14.36 -19.49 6.83
CA ILE A 113 -15.24 -18.37 6.50
C ILE A 113 -14.45 -17.07 6.37
N GLN A 114 -13.59 -16.75 7.33
CA GLN A 114 -12.75 -15.54 7.29
C GLN A 114 -11.81 -15.54 6.07
N ILE A 115 -11.23 -16.69 5.71
CA ILE A 115 -10.38 -16.82 4.52
C ILE A 115 -11.21 -16.63 3.24
N ALA A 116 -12.36 -17.29 3.11
CA ALA A 116 -13.21 -17.21 1.93
C ALA A 116 -13.72 -15.77 1.70
N VAL A 117 -14.25 -15.13 2.74
CA VAL A 117 -14.73 -13.75 2.66
C VAL A 117 -13.57 -12.79 2.42
N GLY A 118 -12.44 -12.97 3.12
CA GLY A 118 -11.25 -12.14 2.94
C GLY A 118 -10.75 -12.16 1.51
N LEU A 119 -10.61 -13.35 0.91
CA LEU A 119 -10.18 -13.50 -0.49
C LEU A 119 -11.18 -12.88 -1.46
N ALA A 120 -12.49 -13.04 -1.24
CA ALA A 120 -13.52 -12.44 -2.08
C ALA A 120 -13.44 -10.90 -2.09
N VAL A 121 -13.31 -10.29 -0.90
CA VAL A 121 -13.22 -8.82 -0.77
C VAL A 121 -11.90 -8.29 -1.35
N ILE A 122 -10.79 -9.02 -1.17
CA ILE A 122 -9.49 -8.66 -1.76
C ILE A 122 -9.57 -8.72 -3.29
N GLY A 123 -10.18 -9.76 -3.86
CA GLY A 123 -10.36 -9.88 -5.31
C GLY A 123 -11.11 -8.68 -5.90
N LEU A 124 -12.17 -8.23 -5.23
CA LEU A 124 -12.91 -7.01 -5.62
C LEU A 124 -12.06 -5.74 -5.43
N SER A 125 -11.32 -5.66 -4.33
CA SER A 125 -10.43 -4.53 -4.02
C SER A 125 -9.29 -4.37 -5.03
N LEU A 126 -8.89 -5.44 -5.71
CA LEU A 126 -7.80 -5.42 -6.69
C LEU A 126 -8.10 -4.51 -7.89
N VAL A 127 -9.37 -4.44 -8.32
CA VAL A 127 -9.80 -3.53 -9.40
C VAL A 127 -9.65 -2.09 -8.96
N PHE A 128 -10.01 -1.79 -7.71
CA PHE A 128 -9.86 -0.45 -7.14
C PHE A 128 -8.38 -0.09 -6.96
N PHE A 129 -7.55 -1.03 -6.51
CA PHE A 129 -6.10 -0.87 -6.40
C PHE A 129 -5.47 -0.47 -7.74
N GLY A 130 -5.80 -1.15 -8.84
CA GLY A 130 -5.28 -0.82 -10.17
C GLY A 130 -5.65 0.60 -10.63
N ARG A 131 -6.88 1.05 -10.34
CA ARG A 131 -7.33 2.42 -10.66
C ARG A 131 -6.61 3.48 -9.83
N VAL A 132 -6.46 3.27 -8.54
CA VAL A 132 -5.75 4.20 -7.66
C VAL A 132 -4.28 4.30 -8.10
N LEU A 133 -3.64 3.16 -8.34
CA LEU A 133 -2.22 3.12 -8.69
C LEU A 133 -1.94 3.76 -10.06
N SER A 134 -2.79 3.49 -11.07
CA SER A 134 -2.66 4.16 -12.37
C SER A 134 -2.85 5.68 -12.27
N GLY A 135 -3.78 6.15 -11.43
CA GLY A 135 -3.92 7.59 -11.16
C GLY A 135 -2.68 8.21 -10.53
N LEU A 136 -2.08 7.54 -9.54
CA LEU A 136 -0.82 7.97 -8.92
C LEU A 136 0.34 8.00 -9.91
N PHE A 137 0.43 6.98 -10.76
CA PHE A 137 1.49 6.84 -11.74
C PHE A 137 1.44 7.90 -12.84
N LEU A 138 0.23 8.26 -13.31
CA LEU A 138 0.06 9.35 -14.27
C LEU A 138 0.42 10.72 -13.67
N GLY A 139 0.18 10.93 -12.37
CA GLY A 139 0.54 12.17 -11.65
C GLY A 139 2.01 12.26 -11.21
N MET A 140 2.78 11.17 -11.37
CA MET A 140 4.12 11.07 -10.80
C MET A 140 5.11 12.08 -11.41
N GLU A 141 5.01 12.37 -12.71
CA GLU A 141 5.86 13.36 -13.38
C GLU A 141 5.66 14.77 -12.79
N GLU A 142 4.40 15.17 -12.58
CA GLU A 142 4.07 16.47 -12.00
C GLU A 142 4.54 16.58 -10.54
N GLN A 143 4.32 15.55 -9.72
CA GLN A 143 4.77 15.51 -8.33
C GLN A 143 6.28 15.59 -8.21
N LEU A 144 7.01 14.81 -9.02
CA LEU A 144 8.48 14.86 -9.05
C LEU A 144 8.98 16.22 -9.54
N GLY A 145 8.33 16.81 -10.55
CA GLY A 145 8.62 18.17 -11.02
C GLY A 145 8.43 19.22 -9.93
N ARG A 146 7.35 19.14 -9.14
CA ARG A 146 7.11 20.01 -7.98
C ARG A 146 8.20 19.89 -6.91
N VAL A 147 8.65 18.67 -6.61
CA VAL A 147 9.75 18.44 -5.66
C VAL A 147 11.04 19.06 -6.17
N LEU A 148 11.36 18.90 -7.46
CA LEU A 148 12.54 19.53 -8.07
C LEU A 148 12.45 21.06 -8.05
N ALA A 149 11.28 21.63 -8.37
CA ALA A 149 11.08 23.07 -8.30
C ALA A 149 11.27 23.61 -6.88
N ALA A 150 10.80 22.88 -5.86
CA ALA A 150 10.98 23.23 -4.46
C ALA A 150 12.43 23.14 -3.96
N LEU A 151 13.34 22.49 -4.72
CA LEU A 151 14.79 22.46 -4.46
C LEU A 151 15.55 23.57 -5.21
N SER A 152 14.92 24.26 -6.16
CA SER A 152 15.57 25.27 -7.01
C SER A 152 15.53 26.70 -6.45
N VAL A 153 14.90 26.89 -5.29
CA VAL A 153 14.72 28.16 -4.57
C VAL A 153 15.65 28.19 -3.37
#